data_AF-A0A7W0K3F7-F1
#
_entry.id   AF-A0A7W0K3F7-F1
#
_cell.length_a   1.000
_cell.length_b   1.000
_cell.length_c   1.000
_cell.angle_alpha   90.00
_cell.angle_beta   90.00
_cell.angle_gamma   90.00
#
_symmetry.space_group_name_H-M   'P 1'
#
loop_
_entity.id
_entity.type
_entity.pdbx_description
1 polymer ?
#
loop_
_entity_poly.entity_id
_entity_poly.type
_entity_poly.pdbx_seq_one_letter_code
_entity_poly.pdbx_strand_id
1 'polypeptide(L)' 'ICILMSACGDGLDVEAELSRHPLTRGIDPTAIDTLLAVLWSFWGLAITQPVPQSSPHLRDHQSWYEEVTRGWLADRLESR' A
#
# COMPACT_ATOMS: atom_id res chain seq x y z
N ILE A 1 6.05 3.08 -6.24
CA ILE A 1 4.88 2.43 -5.60
C ILE A 1 5.03 2.37 -4.08
N CYS A 2 6.11 1.79 -3.53
CA CYS A 2 6.29 1.70 -2.07
C CYS A 2 6.34 3.04 -1.33
N ILE A 3 6.73 4.12 -2.00
CA ILE A 3 6.76 5.48 -1.42
C ILE A 3 5.39 5.94 -0.92
N LEU A 4 4.30 5.67 -1.65
CA LEU A 4 2.96 6.09 -1.24
C LEU A 4 2.46 5.31 -0.02
N MET A 5 2.72 4.01 0.03
CA MET A 5 2.42 3.20 1.22
C MET A 5 3.26 3.68 2.41
N SER A 6 4.54 4.01 2.21
CA SER A 6 5.35 4.57 3.29
C SER A 6 4.76 5.88 3.83
N ALA A 7 4.44 6.81 2.93
CA ALA A 7 3.84 8.08 3.28
C ALA A 7 2.51 7.92 4.02
N CYS A 8 1.65 7.00 3.56
CA CYS A 8 0.39 6.68 4.22
C CYS A 8 0.60 6.12 5.63
N GLY A 9 1.53 5.16 5.78
CA GLY A 9 1.86 4.56 7.08
C GLY A 9 2.49 5.57 8.05
N ASP A 10 3.19 6.57 7.53
CA ASP A 10 3.74 7.69 8.30
C ASP A 10 2.70 8.77 8.62
N GLY A 11 1.46 8.62 8.15
CA GLY A 11 0.33 9.52 8.45
C GLY A 11 0.22 10.75 7.53
N LEU A 12 0.88 10.74 6.36
CA LEU A 12 0.70 11.78 5.35
C LEU A 12 -0.64 11.61 4.61
N ASP A 13 -1.25 12.74 4.25
CA ASP A 13 -2.47 12.77 3.44
C ASP A 13 -2.19 12.42 1.97
N VAL A 14 -2.07 11.12 1.72
CA VAL A 14 -1.81 10.57 0.40
C VAL A 14 -2.97 10.78 -0.58
N GLU A 15 -4.21 10.92 -0.08
CA GLU A 15 -5.39 11.20 -0.91
C GLU A 15 -5.34 12.60 -1.50
N ALA A 16 -4.97 13.60 -0.68
CA ALA A 16 -4.74 14.96 -1.16
C ALA A 16 -3.63 14.99 -2.22
N GLU A 17 -2.53 14.26 -2.01
CA GLU A 17 -1.44 14.21 -2.99
C GLU A 17 -1.89 13.53 -4.30
N LEU A 18 -2.56 12.38 -4.23
CA LEU A 18 -3.09 11.68 -5.39
C LEU A 18 -4.03 12.56 -6.23
N SER A 19 -4.87 13.36 -5.58
CA SER A 19 -5.81 14.27 -6.26
C SER A 19 -5.13 15.44 -6.97
N ARG A 20 -3.95 15.86 -6.51
CA ARG A 20 -3.23 17.04 -7.01
C ARG A 20 -2.11 16.68 -7.98
N HIS A 21 -1.49 15.52 -7.81
CA HIS A 21 -0.30 15.15 -8.56
C HIS A 21 -0.61 14.93 -10.05
N PRO A 22 0.20 15.48 -10.99
CA PRO A 22 -0.12 15.45 -12.42
C PRO A 22 -0.34 14.05 -13.02
N LEU A 23 0.32 13.02 -12.46
CA LEU A 23 0.22 11.63 -12.95
C LEU A 23 -1.03 10.88 -12.47
N THR A 24 -1.70 11.37 -11.42
CA THR A 24 -2.80 10.65 -10.76
C THR A 24 -4.07 11.49 -10.70
N ARG A 25 -3.99 12.80 -10.97
CA ARG A 25 -5.16 13.66 -11.03
C ARG A 25 -6.15 13.17 -12.10
N GLY A 26 -7.38 12.91 -11.67
CA GLY A 26 -8.49 12.53 -12.56
C GLY A 26 -8.53 11.06 -12.97
N ILE A 27 -7.68 10.21 -12.38
CA ILE A 27 -7.81 8.76 -12.55
C ILE A 27 -9.10 8.27 -11.87
N ASP A 28 -9.68 7.19 -12.39
CA ASP A 28 -10.77 6.48 -11.71
C ASP A 28 -10.27 6.03 -10.32
N PRO A 29 -10.93 6.43 -9.22
CA PRO A 29 -10.56 6.00 -7.87
C PRO A 29 -10.48 4.48 -7.71
N THR A 30 -11.25 3.72 -8.51
CA THR A 30 -11.25 2.25 -8.52
C THR A 30 -9.92 1.67 -9.04
N ALA A 31 -9.17 2.41 -9.85
CA ALA A 31 -7.84 1.99 -10.29
C ALA A 31 -6.85 1.95 -9.12
N ILE A 32 -6.95 2.90 -8.18
CA ILE A 32 -6.14 2.91 -6.96
C ILE A 32 -6.56 1.76 -6.04
N ASP A 33 -7.85 1.54 -5.83
CA ASP A 33 -8.34 0.44 -5.00
C ASP A 33 -7.88 -0.93 -5.55
N THR A 34 -7.93 -1.09 -6.88
CA THR A 34 -7.47 -2.30 -7.56
C THR A 34 -5.96 -2.49 -7.35
N LEU A 35 -5.16 -1.42 -7.50
CA LEU A 35 -3.73 -1.49 -7.24
C LEU A 35 -3.45 -1.89 -5.78
N LEU A 36 -4.15 -1.30 -4.82
CA LEU A 36 -4.01 -1.61 -3.40
C LEU A 36 -4.41 -3.05 -3.10
N ALA A 37 -5.49 -3.56 -3.69
CA ALA A 37 -5.91 -4.95 -3.52
C ALA A 37 -4.86 -5.95 -4.06
N VAL A 38 -4.26 -5.64 -5.22
CA VAL A 38 -3.15 -6.44 -5.78
C VAL A 38 -1.93 -6.40 -4.87
N LEU A 39 -1.56 -5.22 -4.36
CA LEU A 39 -0.41 -5.07 -3.46
C LEU A 39 -0.64 -5.77 -2.12
N TRP A 40 -1.83 -5.65 -1.54
CA TRP A 40 -2.20 -6.36 -0.32
C TRP A 40 -2.05 -7.87 -0.51
N SER A 41 -2.56 -8.40 -1.62
CA SER A 41 -2.43 -9.82 -1.96
C SER A 41 -0.97 -10.23 -2.18
N PHE A 42 -0.18 -9.39 -2.84
CA PHE A 42 1.25 -9.60 -3.06
C PHE A 42 2.03 -9.67 -1.75
N TRP A 43 1.83 -8.72 -0.84
CA TRP A 43 2.48 -8.72 0.47
C TRP A 43 2.03 -9.90 1.32
N GLY A 44 0.72 -10.20 1.33
CA GLY A 44 0.16 -11.36 2.01
C GLY A 44 0.78 -12.69 1.54
N LEU A 45 1.05 -12.83 0.23
CA LEU A 45 1.80 -13.97 -0.27
C LEU A 45 3.27 -13.91 0.14
N ALA A 46 3.91 -12.74 0.03
CA ALA A 46 5.33 -12.55 0.31
C ALA A 46 5.68 -12.94 1.76
N ILE A 47 4.89 -12.53 2.76
CA ILE A 47 5.17 -12.80 4.17
C ILE A 47 5.14 -14.29 4.54
N THR A 48 4.48 -15.14 3.74
CA THR A 48 4.42 -16.60 3.97
C THR A 48 5.66 -17.33 3.47
N GLN A 49 6.52 -16.66 2.71
CA GLN A 49 7.73 -17.26 2.14
C GLN A 49 8.88 -17.31 3.19
N PRO A 50 9.84 -18.25 3.06
CA PRO A 50 10.97 -18.34 3.99
C PRO A 50 11.79 -17.06 4.10
N VAL A 51 12.27 -16.69 5.29
CA VAL A 51 13.14 -15.51 5.48
C VAL A 51 14.48 -15.74 4.78
N PRO A 52 14.92 -14.86 3.85
CA PRO A 52 16.24 -14.96 3.25
C PRO A 52 17.34 -14.63 4.26
N GLN A 53 18.41 -15.43 4.30
CA GLN A 53 19.56 -15.17 5.18
C GLN A 53 20.25 -13.82 4.89
N SER A 54 20.19 -13.34 3.64
CA SER A 54 20.76 -12.04 3.25
C SER A 54 19.94 -10.84 3.71
N SER A 55 18.69 -11.03 4.15
CA SER A 55 17.82 -9.96 4.63
C SER A 55 16.90 -10.45 5.76
N PRO A 56 17.43 -10.54 7.00
CA PRO A 56 16.71 -11.11 8.14
C PRO A 56 15.41 -10.38 8.49
N HIS A 57 15.32 -9.08 8.20
CA HIS A 57 14.16 -8.23 8.51
C HIS A 57 13.19 -8.06 7.34
N LEU A 58 13.38 -8.82 6.25
CA LEU A 58 12.55 -8.65 5.06
C LEU A 58 11.07 -8.94 5.34
N ARG A 59 10.77 -9.97 6.16
CA ARG A 59 9.39 -10.35 6.45
C ARG A 59 8.71 -9.33 7.35
N ASP A 60 9.42 -8.82 8.36
CA ASP A 60 8.91 -7.74 9.21
C ASP A 60 8.55 -6.50 8.38
N HIS A 61 9.44 -6.13 7.45
CA HIS A 61 9.20 -5.03 6.52
C HIS A 61 7.95 -5.29 5.66
N GLN A 62 7.84 -6.47 5.06
CA GLN A 62 6.69 -6.84 4.23
C GLN A 62 5.38 -6.91 5.02
N SER A 63 5.42 -7.37 6.28
CA SER A 63 4.26 -7.37 7.17
C SER A 63 3.77 -5.96 7.46
N TRP A 64 4.67 -5.01 7.70
CA TRP A 64 4.29 -3.61 7.85
C TRP A 64 3.64 -3.04 6.58
N TYR A 65 4.19 -3.35 5.40
CA TYR A 65 3.58 -2.93 4.14
C TYR A 65 2.22 -3.59 3.87
N GLU A 66 2.04 -4.86 4.26
CA GLU A 66 0.74 -5.54 4.19
C GLU A 66 -0.29 -4.80 5.02
N GLU A 67 0.06 -4.48 6.27
CA GLU A 67 -0.83 -3.81 7.21
C GLU A 67 -1.24 -2.42 6.71
N VAL A 68 -0.28 -1.61 6.29
CA VAL A 68 -0.54 -0.26 5.76
C VAL A 68 -1.37 -0.31 4.48
N THR A 69 -1.08 -1.23 3.56
CA THR A 69 -1.85 -1.38 2.32
C THR A 69 -3.30 -1.76 2.61
N ARG A 70 -3.50 -2.72 3.52
CA ARG A 70 -4.82 -3.20 3.93
C ARG A 70 -5.63 -2.10 4.62
N GLY A 71 -5.01 -1.36 5.55
CA GLY A 71 -5.65 -0.25 6.25
C GLY A 71 -6.07 0.85 5.27
N TRP A 72 -5.17 1.28 4.39
CA TRP A 72 -5.48 2.31 3.40
C TRP A 72 -6.60 1.88 2.44
N LEU A 73 -6.59 0.62 1.97
CA LEU A 73 -7.68 0.10 1.15
C LEU A 73 -9.01 0.11 1.90
N ALA A 74 -9.03 -0.30 3.17
CA ALA A 74 -10.24 -0.31 3.98
C ALA A 74 -10.82 1.11 4.15
N ASP A 75 -9.98 2.08 4.54
CA ASP A 75 -10.38 3.47 4.72
C ASP A 75 -11.01 4.06 3.45
N ARG A 76 -10.43 3.76 2.28
CA ARG A 76 -10.94 4.21 0.97
C ARG A 76 -12.28 3.57 0.61
N LEU A 77 -12.49 2.31 0.95
CA LEU A 77 -13.74 1.59 0.68
C LEU A 77 -14.87 2.03 1.63
N GLU A 78 -14.54 2.41 2.86
CA GLU A 78 -15.50 2.92 3.85
C GLU A 78 -15.90 4.37 3.58
N SER A 79 -15.00 5.18 3.00
CA SER A 79 -15.23 6.60 2.72
C SER A 79 -16.01 6.87 1.42
N ARG A 80 -16.49 5.84 0.73
CA ARG A 80 -17.31 5.93 -0.50
C ARG A 80 -18.80 5.85 -0.18
#